data_AF-A0A8X6UA47-F1
#
_entry.id   AF-A0A8X6UA47-F1
#
_cell.length_a   1.000
_cell.length_b   1.000
_cell.length_c   1.000
_cell.angle_alpha   90.00
_cell.angle_beta   90.00
_cell.angle_gamma   90.00
#
_symmetry.space_group_name_H-M   'P 1'
#
loop_
_entity.id
_entity.type
_entity.pdbx_description
1 polymer ?
#
loop_
_entity_poly.entity_id
_entity_poly.type
_entity_poly.pdbx_seq_one_letter_code
_entity_poly.pdbx_strand_id
1 'polypeptide(L)'
;MTILVIISGGIVIHAVMYPDYPFNKELFRRTFHKAWFSLFMTPITDLSGDSRCPLYSKSNSDSTCRAGEFDDWKCPNVGLWAYIFNIQYFVLLKLILLTLLYALFSATASKLSAESDAIWKFQRYHLVVDFSNRLRLPAPLNIISYIIILLQFIRWLFCRALCCLYREKPPEGAKSEDRRFSIKDYTYWNQLAQEYDSSQQTKEMEQAILEKQMD
;
A
#
# COMPACT_ATOMS: atom_id res chain seq x y z
N MET A 1 -20.18 -2.16 1.10
CA MET A 1 -20.77 -2.84 -0.08
C MET A 1 -20.02 -4.12 -0.43
N THR A 2 -18.70 -4.07 -0.65
CA THR A 2 -17.86 -5.25 -0.95
C THR A 2 -18.02 -6.38 0.09
N ILE A 3 -17.95 -6.05 1.38
CA ILE A 3 -18.10 -7.01 2.50
C ILE A 3 -19.47 -7.70 2.47
N LEU A 4 -20.54 -6.98 2.12
CA LEU A 4 -21.89 -7.54 2.07
C LEU A 4 -22.01 -8.59 0.94
N VAL A 5 -21.43 -8.30 -0.23
CA VAL A 5 -21.40 -9.24 -1.37
C VAL A 5 -20.55 -10.47 -1.03
N ILE A 6 -19.41 -10.27 -0.35
CA ILE A 6 -18.52 -11.36 0.05
C ILE A 6 -19.20 -12.28 1.06
N ILE A 7 -19.82 -11.73 2.12
CA ILE A 7 -20.47 -12.52 3.17
C ILE A 7 -21.69 -13.25 2.62
N SER A 8 -22.59 -12.54 1.90
CA SER A 8 -23.79 -13.17 1.35
C SER A 8 -23.46 -14.27 0.34
N GLY A 9 -22.57 -14.00 -0.62
CA GLY A 9 -22.15 -15.00 -1.59
C GLY A 9 -21.40 -16.18 -0.96
N GLY A 10 -20.55 -15.91 0.04
CA GLY A 10 -19.84 -16.95 0.80
C GLY A 10 -20.80 -17.90 1.53
N ILE A 11 -21.85 -17.36 2.15
CA ILE A 11 -22.89 -18.17 2.82
C ILE A 11 -23.66 -19.01 1.80
N VAL A 12 -24.08 -18.42 0.67
CA VAL A 12 -24.81 -19.14 -0.39
C VAL A 12 -23.97 -20.29 -0.95
N ILE A 13 -22.70 -20.03 -1.28
CA ILE A 13 -21.79 -21.07 -1.79
C ILE A 13 -21.57 -22.17 -0.75
N HIS A 14 -21.40 -21.82 0.53
CA HIS A 14 -21.23 -22.82 1.57
C HIS A 14 -22.50 -23.65 1.78
N ALA A 15 -23.69 -23.03 1.71
CA ALA A 15 -24.96 -23.74 1.85
C ALA A 15 -25.22 -24.72 0.70
N VAL A 16 -24.85 -24.35 -0.52
CA VAL A 16 -25.05 -25.21 -1.70
C VAL A 16 -24.00 -26.32 -1.78
N MET A 17 -22.73 -26.05 -1.42
CA MET A 17 -21.67 -27.06 -1.48
C MET A 17 -21.62 -27.98 -0.24
N TYR A 18 -22.02 -27.50 0.94
CA TYR A 18 -21.94 -28.27 2.18
C TYR A 18 -23.29 -28.19 2.93
N PRO A 19 -24.35 -28.84 2.41
CA PRO A 19 -25.69 -28.71 2.95
C PRO A 19 -25.86 -29.35 4.35
N ASP A 20 -25.09 -30.39 4.66
CA ASP A 20 -25.18 -31.13 5.93
C ASP A 20 -24.20 -30.65 7.02
N TYR A 21 -23.52 -29.52 6.81
CA TYR A 21 -22.50 -29.05 7.75
C TYR A 21 -23.13 -28.53 9.06
N PRO A 22 -22.68 -28.98 10.25
CA PRO A 22 -23.28 -28.57 11.51
C PRO A 22 -23.00 -27.10 11.84
N PHE A 23 -23.96 -26.44 12.49
CA PHE A 23 -23.86 -25.04 12.90
C PHE A 23 -22.91 -24.85 14.09
N ASN A 24 -21.61 -24.79 13.80
CA ASN A 24 -20.54 -24.57 14.78
C ASN A 24 -19.81 -23.26 14.51
N LYS A 25 -19.07 -22.72 15.48
CA LYS A 25 -18.20 -21.54 15.26
C LYS A 25 -17.19 -21.75 14.12
N GLU A 26 -16.81 -23.02 13.92
CA GLU A 26 -15.94 -23.44 12.83
C GLU A 26 -16.55 -23.20 11.43
N LEU A 27 -17.88 -23.31 11.30
CA LEU A 27 -18.60 -22.98 10.06
C LEU A 27 -18.34 -21.53 9.69
N PHE A 28 -18.55 -20.61 10.64
CA PHE A 28 -18.34 -19.19 10.40
C PHE A 28 -16.89 -18.87 10.04
N ARG A 29 -15.93 -19.45 10.78
CA ARG A 29 -14.49 -19.27 10.51
C ARG A 29 -14.14 -19.72 9.09
N ARG A 30 -14.60 -20.90 8.68
CA ARG A 30 -14.31 -21.48 7.36
C ARG A 30 -14.98 -20.68 6.24
N THR A 31 -16.26 -20.35 6.38
CA THR A 31 -17.02 -19.57 5.40
C THR A 31 -16.42 -18.18 5.21
N PHE A 32 -16.11 -17.48 6.30
CA PHE A 32 -15.51 -16.15 6.22
C PHE A 32 -14.10 -16.19 5.61
N HIS A 33 -13.24 -17.10 6.08
CA HIS A 33 -11.90 -17.26 5.52
C HIS A 33 -11.97 -17.57 4.02
N LYS A 34 -12.78 -18.54 3.61
CA LYS A 34 -12.94 -18.90 2.21
C LYS A 34 -13.45 -17.74 1.37
N ALA A 35 -14.49 -17.04 1.82
CA ALA A 35 -15.06 -15.90 1.11
C ALA A 35 -14.07 -14.73 0.99
N TRP A 36 -13.31 -14.45 2.06
CA TRP A 36 -12.28 -13.41 2.06
C TRP A 36 -11.13 -13.74 1.10
N PHE A 37 -10.57 -14.94 1.20
CA PHE A 37 -9.50 -15.38 0.31
C PHE A 37 -9.96 -15.55 -1.13
N SER A 38 -11.25 -15.75 -1.38
CA SER A 38 -11.83 -15.76 -2.72
C SER A 38 -11.63 -14.43 -3.47
N LEU A 39 -11.39 -13.32 -2.78
CA LEU A 39 -11.09 -12.04 -3.43
C LEU A 39 -9.72 -12.05 -4.11
N PHE A 40 -8.76 -12.84 -3.60
CA PHE A 40 -7.41 -12.93 -4.15
C PHE A 40 -7.19 -14.22 -4.95
N MET A 41 -7.71 -15.35 -4.46
CA MET A 41 -7.59 -16.68 -5.05
C MET A 41 -8.92 -17.14 -5.67
N THR A 42 -8.88 -18.04 -6.65
CA THR A 42 -10.06 -18.73 -7.21
C THR A 42 -9.97 -20.22 -6.91
N PRO A 43 -10.45 -20.69 -5.74
CA PRO A 43 -10.37 -22.11 -5.38
C PRO A 43 -11.40 -22.93 -6.16
N ILE A 44 -11.03 -23.38 -7.36
CA ILE A 44 -11.84 -24.26 -8.22
C ILE A 44 -11.77 -25.74 -7.83
N THR A 45 -10.87 -26.10 -6.91
CA THR A 45 -10.66 -27.47 -6.45
C THR A 45 -11.92 -28.07 -5.83
N ASP A 46 -12.70 -27.24 -5.14
CA ASP A 46 -13.93 -27.70 -4.47
C ASP A 46 -15.05 -28.01 -5.46
N LEU A 47 -14.99 -27.46 -6.68
CA LEU A 47 -15.94 -27.77 -7.74
C LEU A 47 -15.58 -29.09 -8.45
N SER A 48 -14.31 -29.49 -8.44
CA SER A 48 -13.83 -30.69 -9.12
C SER A 48 -14.12 -31.99 -8.34
N GLY A 49 -14.63 -31.88 -7.11
CA GLY A 49 -14.84 -33.00 -6.20
C GLY A 49 -13.52 -33.51 -5.60
N ASP A 50 -13.58 -34.09 -4.39
CA ASP A 50 -12.43 -34.77 -3.79
C ASP A 50 -12.56 -36.28 -3.96
N SER A 51 -11.56 -36.90 -4.59
CA SER A 51 -11.46 -38.36 -4.79
C SER A 51 -11.43 -39.17 -3.49
N ARG A 52 -11.16 -38.53 -2.35
CA ARG A 52 -11.09 -39.18 -1.03
C ARG A 52 -12.44 -39.27 -0.32
N CYS A 53 -13.50 -38.73 -0.92
CA CYS A 53 -14.82 -38.69 -0.31
C CYS A 53 -15.63 -39.96 -0.65
N PRO A 54 -15.98 -40.78 0.36
CA PRO A 54 -16.82 -41.95 0.14
C PRO A 54 -18.26 -41.51 -0.16
N LEU A 55 -18.84 -42.06 -1.24
CA LEU A 55 -20.26 -41.90 -1.53
C LEU A 55 -21.08 -42.52 -0.41
N TYR A 56 -22.13 -41.82 0.02
CA TYR A 56 -23.02 -42.30 1.05
C TYR A 56 -23.85 -43.47 0.51
N SER A 57 -23.68 -44.66 1.10
CA SER A 57 -24.47 -45.83 0.78
C SER A 57 -25.67 -45.90 1.73
N LYS A 58 -26.86 -45.65 1.21
CA LYS A 58 -28.11 -45.69 1.99
C LYS A 58 -28.37 -47.11 2.52
N SER A 59 -28.22 -47.33 3.82
CA SER A 59 -28.66 -48.55 4.49
C SER A 59 -30.13 -48.44 4.90
N ASN A 60 -30.87 -49.55 4.84
CA ASN A 60 -32.28 -49.61 5.29
C ASN A 60 -32.46 -49.33 6.80
N SER A 61 -31.37 -49.32 7.57
CA SER A 61 -31.35 -49.05 9.01
C SER A 61 -31.11 -47.58 9.39
N ASP A 62 -30.83 -46.69 8.43
CA ASP A 62 -30.44 -45.32 8.74
C ASP A 62 -31.66 -44.42 8.96
N SER A 63 -31.80 -43.89 10.17
CA SER A 63 -32.87 -42.97 10.56
C SER A 63 -32.55 -41.50 10.26
N THR A 64 -31.44 -41.20 9.58
CA THR A 64 -30.98 -39.83 9.34
C THR A 64 -31.32 -39.35 7.93
N CYS A 65 -31.97 -38.20 7.81
CA CYS A 65 -32.17 -37.50 6.54
C CYS A 65 -30.91 -36.69 6.22
N ARG A 66 -30.27 -36.94 5.07
CA ARG A 66 -29.11 -36.20 4.57
C ARG A 66 -29.41 -35.58 3.22
N ALA A 67 -28.92 -34.37 3.00
CA ALA A 67 -29.11 -33.64 1.75
C ALA A 67 -27.94 -33.85 0.76
N GLY A 68 -26.74 -34.18 1.24
CA GLY A 68 -25.55 -34.44 0.47
C GLY A 68 -25.37 -35.89 0.02
N GLU A 69 -24.55 -36.08 -1.01
CA GLU A 69 -24.26 -37.40 -1.62
C GLU A 69 -23.11 -38.16 -0.91
N PHE A 70 -22.39 -37.50 0.01
CA PHE A 70 -21.20 -38.06 0.68
C PHE A 70 -21.46 -38.37 2.16
N ASP A 71 -20.74 -39.37 2.69
CA ASP A 71 -20.88 -39.72 4.11
C ASP A 71 -20.24 -38.64 5.03
N ASP A 72 -19.15 -38.03 4.57
CA ASP A 72 -18.46 -36.95 5.27
C ASP A 72 -19.08 -35.58 4.95
N TRP A 73 -19.55 -34.85 5.97
CA TRP A 73 -20.05 -33.46 5.82
C TRP A 73 -18.97 -32.44 5.40
N LYS A 74 -17.69 -32.83 5.40
CA LYS A 74 -16.57 -32.00 4.95
C LYS A 74 -16.33 -32.09 3.44
N CYS A 75 -17.02 -32.99 2.75
CA CYS A 75 -16.90 -33.20 1.32
C CYS A 75 -17.81 -32.23 0.56
N PRO A 76 -17.31 -31.59 -0.52
CA PRO A 76 -18.12 -30.69 -1.32
C PRO A 76 -19.10 -31.49 -2.18
N ASN A 77 -20.39 -31.15 -2.11
CA ASN A 77 -21.39 -31.66 -3.01
C ASN A 77 -21.31 -30.91 -4.35
N VAL A 78 -20.99 -31.64 -5.43
CA VAL A 78 -20.87 -31.10 -6.78
C VAL A 78 -22.21 -31.26 -7.50
N GLY A 79 -22.81 -30.15 -7.92
CA GLY A 79 -24.10 -30.17 -8.62
C GLY A 79 -24.31 -28.90 -9.43
N LEU A 80 -25.25 -28.92 -10.38
CA LEU A 80 -25.48 -27.80 -11.32
C LEU A 80 -25.67 -26.46 -10.60
N TRP A 81 -26.46 -26.45 -9.52
CA TRP A 81 -26.67 -25.26 -8.71
C TRP A 81 -25.39 -24.75 -8.06
N ALA A 82 -24.52 -25.63 -7.56
CA ALA A 82 -23.23 -25.26 -7.00
C ALA A 82 -22.37 -24.53 -8.04
N TYR A 83 -22.30 -25.07 -9.26
CA TYR A 83 -21.58 -24.42 -10.36
C TYR A 83 -22.16 -23.04 -10.70
N ILE A 84 -23.48 -22.94 -10.87
CA ILE A 84 -24.15 -21.69 -11.24
C ILE A 84 -23.88 -20.60 -10.19
N PHE A 85 -24.08 -20.89 -8.90
CA PHE A 85 -23.88 -19.90 -7.85
C PHE A 85 -22.41 -19.51 -7.66
N ASN A 86 -21.47 -20.45 -7.81
CA ASN A 86 -20.04 -20.14 -7.75
C ASN A 86 -19.60 -19.24 -8.91
N ILE A 87 -20.01 -19.56 -10.14
CA ILE A 87 -19.67 -18.76 -11.32
C ILE A 87 -20.28 -17.36 -11.18
N GLN A 88 -21.56 -17.26 -10.81
CA GLN A 88 -22.22 -15.98 -10.60
C GLN A 88 -21.47 -15.13 -9.56
N TYR A 89 -21.07 -15.73 -8.44
CA TYR A 89 -20.29 -15.05 -7.42
C TYR A 89 -18.92 -14.55 -7.92
N PHE A 90 -18.19 -15.39 -8.67
CA PHE A 90 -16.90 -14.99 -9.24
C PHE A 90 -17.04 -13.86 -10.26
N VAL A 91 -18.08 -13.89 -11.11
CA VAL A 91 -18.36 -12.80 -12.06
C VAL A 91 -18.62 -11.49 -11.31
N LEU A 92 -19.52 -11.52 -10.32
CA LEU A 92 -19.83 -10.33 -9.52
C LEU A 92 -18.59 -9.76 -8.82
N LEU A 93 -17.75 -10.61 -8.22
CA LEU A 93 -16.55 -10.15 -7.51
C LEU A 93 -15.44 -9.70 -8.45
N LYS A 94 -15.05 -10.55 -9.40
CA LYS A 94 -13.82 -10.36 -10.18
C LYS A 94 -14.03 -9.45 -11.37
N LEU A 95 -15.15 -9.58 -12.07
CA LEU A 95 -15.40 -8.86 -13.31
C LEU A 95 -16.15 -7.56 -13.12
N ILE A 96 -16.98 -7.44 -12.08
CA ILE A 96 -17.75 -6.22 -11.81
C ILE A 96 -17.11 -5.41 -10.68
N LEU A 97 -16.96 -5.99 -9.50
CA LEU A 97 -16.53 -5.23 -8.33
C LEU A 97 -15.07 -4.76 -8.44
N LEU A 98 -14.13 -5.66 -8.78
CA LEU A 98 -12.71 -5.31 -8.88
C LEU A 98 -12.43 -4.35 -10.04
N THR A 99 -13.10 -4.50 -11.18
CA THR A 99 -12.90 -3.62 -12.34
C THR A 99 -13.44 -2.22 -12.07
N LEU A 100 -14.61 -2.10 -11.42
CA LEU A 100 -15.14 -0.81 -10.99
C LEU A 100 -14.26 -0.17 -9.91
N LEU A 101 -13.71 -0.95 -8.98
CA LEU A 101 -12.77 -0.45 -7.98
C LEU A 101 -11.51 0.11 -8.65
N TYR A 102 -10.96 -0.63 -9.62
CA TYR A 102 -9.82 -0.17 -10.40
C TYR A 102 -10.13 1.11 -11.18
N ALA A 103 -11.29 1.18 -11.83
CA ALA A 103 -11.74 2.37 -12.55
C ALA A 103 -11.87 3.59 -11.62
N LEU A 104 -12.44 3.41 -10.43
CA LEU A 104 -12.56 4.48 -9.44
C LEU A 104 -11.20 4.96 -8.94
N PHE A 105 -10.28 4.03 -8.66
CA PHE A 105 -8.92 4.39 -8.26
C PHE A 105 -8.19 5.13 -9.37
N SER A 106 -8.28 4.67 -10.61
CA SER A 106 -7.69 5.36 -11.76
C SER A 106 -8.27 6.77 -11.93
N ALA A 107 -9.60 6.92 -11.90
CA ALA A 107 -10.25 8.21 -12.02
C ALA A 107 -9.88 9.17 -10.87
N THR A 108 -9.80 8.65 -9.65
CA THR A 108 -9.40 9.44 -8.48
C THR A 108 -7.92 9.80 -8.54
N ALA A 109 -7.04 8.89 -8.96
CA ALA A 109 -5.62 9.15 -9.13
C ALA A 109 -5.37 10.23 -10.18
N SER A 110 -6.06 10.18 -11.33
CA SER A 110 -5.96 11.23 -12.36
C SER A 110 -6.48 12.58 -11.88
N LYS A 111 -7.49 12.60 -11.00
CA LYS A 111 -8.02 13.83 -10.41
C LYS A 111 -7.11 14.40 -9.33
N LEU A 112 -6.48 13.55 -8.51
CA LEU A 112 -5.67 13.95 -7.36
C LEU A 112 -4.20 14.14 -7.69
N SER A 113 -3.71 13.70 -8.86
CA SER A 113 -2.29 13.74 -9.22
C SER A 113 -1.69 15.15 -9.06
N ALA A 114 -2.30 16.16 -9.68
CA ALA A 114 -1.80 17.55 -9.64
C ALA A 114 -1.73 18.12 -8.20
N GLU A 115 -2.76 17.89 -7.40
CA GLU A 115 -2.81 18.34 -6.00
C GLU A 115 -1.80 17.58 -5.13
N SER A 116 -1.65 16.27 -5.36
CA SER A 116 -0.67 15.45 -4.64
C SER A 116 0.77 15.80 -4.98
N ASP A 117 1.03 16.22 -6.21
CA ASP A 117 2.35 16.67 -6.66
C ASP A 117 2.77 17.97 -5.98
N ALA A 118 1.84 18.91 -5.77
CA ALA A 118 2.11 20.13 -5.01
C ALA A 118 2.50 19.82 -3.55
N ILE A 119 1.75 18.92 -2.90
CA ILE A 119 2.05 18.49 -1.53
C ILE A 119 3.39 17.75 -1.47
N TRP A 120 3.66 16.86 -2.42
CA TRP A 120 4.93 16.14 -2.50
C TRP A 120 6.12 17.09 -2.69
N LYS A 121 6.00 18.09 -3.58
CA LYS A 121 7.03 19.13 -3.78
C LYS A 121 7.31 19.89 -2.47
N PHE A 122 6.27 20.24 -1.71
CA PHE A 122 6.43 20.89 -0.39
C PHE A 122 7.13 19.98 0.63
N GLN A 123 6.69 18.73 0.75
CA GLN A 123 7.31 17.75 1.65
C GLN A 123 8.76 17.45 1.27
N ARG A 124 9.06 17.37 -0.02
CA ARG A 124 10.41 17.15 -0.54
C ARG A 124 11.33 18.31 -0.18
N TYR A 125 10.87 19.55 -0.30
CA TYR A 125 11.66 20.71 0.13
C TYR A 125 12.02 20.61 1.62
N HIS A 126 11.03 20.35 2.48
CA HIS A 126 11.26 20.20 3.93
C HIS A 126 12.28 19.08 4.21
N LEU A 127 12.17 17.95 3.52
CA LEU A 127 13.09 16.84 3.65
C LEU A 127 14.53 17.23 3.25
N VAL A 128 14.71 17.94 2.13
CA VAL A 128 16.02 18.39 1.65
C VAL A 128 16.66 19.37 2.64
N VAL A 129 15.88 20.33 3.16
CA VAL A 129 16.37 21.26 4.18
C VAL A 129 16.78 20.52 5.44
N ASP A 130 15.98 19.56 5.90
CA ASP A 130 16.31 18.75 7.07
C ASP A 130 17.60 17.94 6.87
N PHE A 131 17.80 17.33 5.69
CA PHE A 131 19.04 16.61 5.38
C PHE A 131 20.25 17.52 5.29
N SER A 132 20.08 18.74 4.74
CA SER A 132 21.19 19.71 4.66
C SER A 132 21.66 20.18 6.04
N ASN A 133 20.74 20.24 7.01
CA ASN A 133 21.03 20.65 8.40
C ASN A 133 21.50 19.49 9.28
N ARG A 134 21.37 18.23 8.84
CA ARG A 134 21.85 17.06 9.58
C ARG A 134 23.35 16.88 9.34
N LEU A 135 24.05 16.35 10.35
CA LEU A 135 25.47 16.02 10.24
C LEU A 135 25.68 15.07 9.06
N ARG A 136 26.77 15.28 8.30
CA ARG A 136 27.06 14.62 7.00
C ARG A 136 27.22 13.09 7.06
N LEU A 137 27.10 12.47 8.24
CA LEU A 137 27.32 11.05 8.46
C LEU A 137 26.00 10.32 8.75
N PRO A 138 25.78 9.13 8.16
CA PRO A 138 24.55 8.36 8.36
C PRO A 138 24.38 7.97 9.84
N ALA A 139 23.14 7.65 10.24
CA ALA A 139 22.73 7.35 11.62
C ALA A 139 23.74 6.55 12.48
N PRO A 140 24.41 5.48 11.99
CA PRO A 140 25.39 4.74 12.81
C PRO A 140 26.69 5.50 13.11
N LEU A 141 27.09 6.49 12.31
CA LEU A 141 28.38 7.20 12.42
C LEU A 141 28.25 8.62 13.02
N ASN A 142 27.03 9.04 13.37
CA ASN A 142 26.74 10.37 13.92
C ASN A 142 27.48 10.65 15.25
N ILE A 143 27.76 9.60 16.04
CA ILE A 143 28.47 9.68 17.33
C ILE A 143 29.89 10.23 17.16
N ILE A 144 30.60 9.84 16.09
CA ILE A 144 31.98 10.27 15.81
C ILE A 144 32.02 11.78 15.53
N SER A 145 31.03 12.30 14.81
CA SER A 145 30.95 13.74 14.53
C SER A 145 30.71 14.57 15.79
N TYR A 146 29.84 14.12 16.71
CA TYR A 146 29.65 14.80 17.99
C TYR A 146 30.93 14.79 18.86
N ILE A 147 31.69 13.69 18.85
CA ILE A 147 32.97 13.60 19.59
C ILE A 147 34.00 14.61 19.06
N ILE A 148 34.12 14.77 17.73
CA ILE A 148 35.06 15.73 17.12
C ILE A 148 34.66 17.17 17.45
N ILE A 149 33.36 17.50 17.40
CA ILE A 149 32.83 18.82 17.79
C ILE A 149 33.10 19.09 19.28
N LEU A 150 32.88 18.09 20.15
CA LEU A 150 33.14 18.19 21.59
C LEU A 150 34.64 18.44 21.88
N LEU A 151 35.54 17.73 21.19
CA LEU A 151 36.99 17.90 21.33
C LEU A 151 37.46 19.28 20.85
N GLN A 152 36.90 19.80 19.75
CA GLN A 152 37.18 21.16 19.29
C GLN A 152 36.67 22.21 20.29
N PHE A 153 35.49 22.00 20.88
CA PHE A 153 34.91 22.90 21.88
C PHE A 153 35.72 22.92 23.18
N ILE A 154 36.16 21.76 23.67
CA ILE A 154 37.04 21.65 24.85
C ILE A 154 38.37 22.34 24.56
N ARG A 155 38.96 22.13 23.37
CA ARG A 155 40.21 22.80 22.99
C ARG A 155 40.05 24.31 22.87
N TRP A 156 38.92 24.79 22.35
CA TRP A 156 38.59 26.22 22.32
C TRP A 156 38.40 26.79 23.72
N LEU A 157 37.71 26.08 24.63
CA LEU A 157 37.57 26.48 26.03
C LEU A 157 38.92 26.53 26.75
N PHE A 158 39.79 25.55 26.51
CA PHE A 158 41.14 25.52 27.08
C PHE A 158 42.00 26.66 26.52
N CYS A 159 41.97 26.90 25.20
CA CYS A 159 42.62 28.05 24.58
C CYS A 159 42.02 29.38 25.06
N ARG A 160 40.72 29.48 25.32
CA ARG A 160 40.10 30.71 25.84
C ARG A 160 40.48 30.96 27.30
N ALA A 161 40.71 29.91 28.09
CA ALA A 161 41.27 29.99 29.44
C ALA A 161 42.77 30.35 29.43
N LEU A 162 43.54 29.88 28.43
CA LEU A 162 44.98 30.15 28.29
C LEU A 162 45.32 31.44 27.49
N CYS A 163 44.45 31.92 26.59
CA CYS A 163 44.69 33.04 25.66
C CYS A 163 43.86 34.30 25.97
N CYS A 164 43.48 34.56 27.23
CA CYS A 164 43.04 35.91 27.63
C CYS A 164 44.16 36.97 27.56
N LEU A 165 45.36 36.65 27.05
CA LEU A 165 46.46 37.60 26.84
C LEU A 165 46.77 37.97 25.37
N TYR A 166 46.10 37.41 24.37
CA TYR A 166 46.29 37.91 22.99
C TYR A 166 45.03 37.79 22.14
N ARG A 167 44.40 38.95 21.93
CA ARG A 167 43.29 39.15 21.00
C ARG A 167 43.87 39.20 19.59
N GLU A 168 43.83 38.08 18.88
CA GLU A 168 44.01 38.07 17.43
C GLU A 168 42.68 37.72 16.76
N LYS A 169 42.25 38.58 15.82
CA LYS A 169 41.03 38.37 15.03
C LYS A 169 41.13 37.03 14.30
N PRO A 170 40.05 36.23 14.25
CA PRO A 170 40.06 35.00 13.48
C PRO A 170 40.36 35.32 12.00
N PRO A 171 41.15 34.48 11.29
CA PRO A 171 41.45 34.68 9.89
C PRO A 171 40.17 34.61 9.04
N GLU A 172 40.04 35.55 8.11
CA GLU A 172 38.95 35.76 7.13
C GLU A 172 38.73 34.60 6.13
N GLY A 173 39.13 33.37 6.48
CA GLY A 173 39.14 32.22 5.56
C GLY A 173 38.42 30.96 6.04
N ALA A 174 38.02 30.87 7.30
CA ALA A 174 37.22 29.74 7.77
C ALA A 174 35.73 30.04 7.62
N LYS A 175 35.25 30.12 6.36
CA LYS A 175 33.84 29.83 6.09
C LYS A 175 33.62 28.36 6.44
N SER A 176 33.32 28.07 7.71
CA SER A 176 32.46 26.93 7.98
C SER A 176 31.18 27.23 7.22
N GLU A 177 31.04 26.66 6.02
CA GLU A 177 29.78 26.57 5.29
C GLU A 177 28.80 25.71 6.11
N ASP A 178 28.47 26.14 7.32
CA ASP A 178 27.11 26.01 7.83
C ASP A 178 26.28 27.04 7.07
N ARG A 179 26.12 26.81 5.75
CA ARG A 179 25.02 27.41 5.01
C ARG A 179 23.77 26.70 5.52
N ARG A 180 23.33 27.09 6.71
CA ARG A 180 21.99 26.82 7.19
C ARG A 180 21.06 27.43 6.15
N PHE A 181 20.45 26.58 5.33
CA PHE A 181 19.54 27.01 4.27
C PHE A 181 18.55 28.02 4.87
N SER A 182 18.62 29.26 4.39
CA SER A 182 17.88 30.38 4.94
C SER A 182 16.50 30.45 4.29
N ILE A 183 15.53 31.09 4.96
CA ILE A 183 14.21 31.40 4.36
C ILE A 183 14.34 32.15 3.01
N LYS A 184 15.45 32.84 2.77
CA LYS A 184 15.73 33.48 1.47
C LYS A 184 15.97 32.46 0.35
N ASP A 185 16.56 31.30 0.67
CA ASP A 185 16.73 30.21 -0.27
C ASP A 185 15.39 29.57 -0.61
N TYR A 186 14.43 29.51 0.34
CA TYR A 186 13.06 29.05 0.06
C TYR A 186 12.40 29.85 -1.06
N THR A 187 12.43 31.19 -0.98
CA THR A 187 11.83 32.05 -2.01
C THR A 187 12.45 31.84 -3.39
N TYR A 188 13.76 31.61 -3.44
CA TYR A 188 14.49 31.33 -4.68
C TYR A 188 14.13 29.97 -5.28
N TRP A 189 14.12 28.90 -4.47
CA TRP A 189 13.75 27.57 -4.93
C TRP A 189 12.28 27.47 -5.32
N ASN A 190 11.40 28.22 -4.63
CA ASN A 190 9.98 28.28 -4.99
C ASN A 190 9.77 28.96 -6.34
N GLN A 191 10.51 30.04 -6.63
CA GLN A 191 10.50 30.70 -7.95
C GLN A 191 10.99 29.77 -9.06
N LEU A 192 12.13 29.09 -8.84
CA LEU A 192 12.68 28.11 -9.80
C LEU A 192 11.74 26.93 -10.05
N ALA A 193 11.10 26.42 -9.00
CA ALA A 193 10.13 25.33 -9.14
C ALA A 193 8.90 25.77 -9.94
N GLN A 194 8.41 26.99 -9.71
CA GLN A 194 7.28 27.56 -10.43
C GLN A 194 7.63 27.81 -11.91
N GLU A 195 8.86 28.25 -12.20
CA GLU A 195 9.37 28.46 -13.56
C GLU A 195 9.60 27.14 -14.31
N TYR A 196 10.03 26.09 -13.62
CA TYR A 196 10.12 24.74 -14.20
C TYR A 196 8.75 24.18 -14.55
N ASP A 197 7.76 24.34 -13.67
CA ASP A 197 6.39 23.85 -13.87
C ASP A 197 5.71 24.54 -15.06
N SER A 198 5.85 25.88 -15.17
CA SER A 198 5.35 26.64 -16.32
C SER A 198 6.04 26.25 -17.62
N SER A 199 7.36 26.01 -17.57
CA SER A 199 8.13 25.53 -18.72
C SER A 199 7.67 24.13 -19.16
N GLN A 200 7.28 23.26 -18.23
CA GLN A 200 6.79 21.93 -18.55
C GLN A 200 5.39 21.97 -19.18
N GLN A 201 4.47 22.74 -18.59
CA GLN A 201 3.13 22.95 -19.15
C GLN A 201 3.18 23.53 -20.57
N THR A 202 4.13 24.43 -20.83
CA THR A 202 4.34 25.00 -22.17
C THR A 202 4.77 23.92 -23.17
N LYS A 203 5.73 23.07 -22.80
CA LYS A 203 6.20 21.96 -23.65
C LYS A 203 5.11 20.91 -23.92
N GLU A 204 4.32 20.57 -22.89
CA GLU A 204 3.20 19.64 -23.01
C GLU A 204 2.10 20.20 -23.92
N MET A 205 1.81 21.50 -23.81
CA MET A 205 0.86 22.19 -24.69
C MET A 205 1.36 22.26 -26.13
N GLU A 206 2.63 22.58 -26.35
CA GLU A 206 3.27 22.56 -27.68
C GLU A 206 3.21 21.17 -28.31
N GLN A 207 3.52 20.12 -27.54
CA GLN A 207 3.41 18.73 -28.01
C GLN A 207 1.97 18.35 -28.37
N ALA A 208 0.99 18.72 -27.55
CA ALA A 208 -0.42 18.46 -27.83
C ALA A 208 -0.95 19.23 -29.06
N ILE A 209 -0.43 20.43 -29.33
CA ILE A 209 -0.73 21.18 -30.55
C ILE A 209 -0.13 20.49 -31.77
N LEU A 210 1.13 20.06 -31.69
CA LEU A 210 1.81 19.34 -32.76
C LEU A 210 1.11 18.03 -33.10
N GLU A 211 0.68 17.27 -32.09
CA GLU A 211 -0.04 16.01 -32.28
C GLU A 211 -1.37 16.22 -33.01
N LYS A 212 -2.14 17.25 -32.63
CA LYS A 212 -3.39 17.64 -33.31
C LYS A 212 -3.20 18.17 -34.74
N GLN A 213 -2.00 18.56 -35.14
CA GLN A 213 -1.71 18.97 -36.52
C GLN A 213 -1.29 17.81 -37.42
N MET A 214 -1.02 16.64 -36.84
CA MET A 214 -0.65 15.42 -37.58
C MET A 214 -1.82 14.46 -37.83
N ASP A 215 -2.95 14.66 -37.14
CA ASP A 215 -4.24 13.96 -37.33
C ASP A 215 -5.19 14.74 -38.26
#